data_AF-A0A645CJE0-F1
#
_entry.id   AF-A0A645CJE0-F1
#
_cell.length_a   1.000
_cell.length_b   1.000
_cell.length_c   1.000
_cell.angle_alpha   90.00
_cell.angle_beta   90.00
_cell.angle_gamma   90.00
#
_symmetry.space_group_name_H-M   'P 1'
#
loop_
_entity.id
_entity.type
_entity.pdbx_description
1 polymer ?
#
loop_
_entity_poly.entity_id
_entity_poly.type
_entity_poly.pdbx_seq_one_letter_code
_entity_poly.pdbx_strand_id
1 'polypeptide(L)'
;MVSAMILSDMVTERTNEYADVFNPSRSILKPQLLVNGFQAVSSWLTISEKRCPHLGCALKWNKAEHSWDCPCHGSRFESDGTLIDNPATGDLKKQIE
;
A
#
# COMPACT_ATOMS: atom_id res chain seq x y z
N MET A 1 -8.02 13.50 -15.19
CA MET A 1 -6.99 12.79 -14.39
C MET A 1 -5.66 12.90 -15.13
N VAL A 2 -4.58 13.35 -14.49
CA VAL A 2 -3.27 13.60 -15.16
C VAL A 2 -2.76 12.35 -15.90
N SER A 3 -2.93 11.17 -15.33
CA SER A 3 -2.57 9.90 -15.98
C SER A 3 -3.26 9.69 -17.34
N ALA A 4 -4.54 10.04 -17.46
CA ALA A 4 -5.28 9.90 -18.72
C ALA A 4 -4.78 10.89 -19.78
N MET A 5 -4.37 12.10 -19.37
CA MET A 5 -3.75 13.09 -20.27
C MET A 5 -2.42 12.57 -20.80
N ILE A 6 -1.56 12.07 -19.91
CA ILE A 6 -0.27 11.47 -20.30
C ILE A 6 -0.47 10.30 -21.27
N LEU A 7 -1.42 9.39 -21.00
CA LEU A 7 -1.76 8.28 -21.91
C LEU A 7 -2.25 8.76 -23.27
N SER A 8 -3.12 9.78 -23.30
CA SER A 8 -3.67 10.35 -24.54
C SER A 8 -2.58 11.04 -25.36
N ASP A 9 -1.70 11.78 -24.69
CA ASP A 9 -0.56 12.45 -25.34
C ASP A 9 0.42 11.42 -25.90
N MET A 10 0.71 10.32 -25.18
CA MET A 10 1.54 9.23 -25.72
C MET A 10 0.93 8.59 -26.98
N VAL A 11 -0.38 8.33 -27.00
CA VAL A 11 -1.08 7.73 -28.16
C VAL A 11 -1.15 8.70 -29.35
N THR A 12 -1.22 10.00 -29.08
CA THR A 12 -1.27 11.05 -30.12
C THR A 12 0.10 11.63 -30.46
N GLU A 13 1.18 11.01 -29.97
CA GLU A 13 2.57 11.43 -30.18
C GLU A 13 2.85 12.89 -29.75
N ARG A 14 2.19 13.32 -28.67
CA ARG A 14 2.36 14.65 -28.04
C ARG A 14 3.22 14.55 -26.78
N THR A 15 3.89 15.65 -26.47
CA THR A 15 4.66 15.79 -25.22
C THR A 15 3.77 16.27 -24.08
N ASN A 16 3.95 15.74 -22.88
CA ASN A 16 3.20 16.13 -21.69
C ASN A 16 4.13 16.71 -20.61
N GLU A 17 3.77 17.86 -20.05
CA GLU A 17 4.55 18.56 -19.02
C GLU A 17 4.75 17.75 -17.72
N TYR A 18 3.84 16.81 -17.43
CA TYR A 18 3.89 15.98 -16.24
C TYR A 18 4.57 14.62 -16.48
N ALA A 19 5.00 14.32 -17.70
CA ALA A 19 5.52 12.99 -18.06
C ALA A 19 6.67 12.53 -17.14
N ASP A 20 7.61 13.42 -16.82
CA ASP A 20 8.76 13.09 -15.97
C ASP A 20 8.37 12.74 -14.53
N VAL A 21 7.30 13.36 -14.01
CA VAL A 21 6.80 13.08 -12.65
C VAL A 21 6.26 11.64 -12.57
N PHE A 22 5.65 11.16 -13.64
CA PHE A 22 5.05 9.82 -13.74
C PHE A 22 5.96 8.79 -14.40
N ASN A 23 7.22 9.16 -14.70
CA ASN A 23 8.17 8.24 -15.31
C ASN A 23 8.50 7.07 -14.36
N PRO A 24 8.32 5.79 -14.78
CA PRO A 24 8.61 4.62 -13.95
C PRO A 24 10.09 4.47 -13.61
N SER A 25 10.99 5.05 -14.42
CA SER A 25 12.43 5.07 -14.19
C SER A 25 12.91 6.22 -13.29
N ARG A 26 11.99 6.99 -12.69
CA ARG A 26 12.37 8.04 -11.73
C ARG A 26 13.04 7.43 -10.50
N SER A 27 14.06 8.09 -9.97
CA SER A 27 14.73 7.64 -8.75
C SER A 27 13.77 7.56 -7.56
N ILE A 28 13.78 6.43 -6.87
CA ILE A 28 13.05 6.22 -5.61
C ILE A 28 13.83 6.74 -4.39
N LEU A 29 15.11 7.09 -4.55
CA LEU A 29 16.00 7.56 -3.49
C LEU A 29 15.67 8.99 -3.05
N LYS A 30 14.56 9.14 -2.34
CA LYS A 30 14.14 10.37 -1.66
C LYS A 30 14.16 10.15 -0.15
N PRO A 31 14.29 11.20 0.68
CA PRO A 31 14.22 11.08 2.15
C PRO A 31 12.98 10.31 2.63
N GLN A 32 11.85 10.45 1.92
CA GLN A 32 10.61 9.72 2.20
C GLN A 32 10.77 8.20 2.15
N LEU A 33 11.67 7.66 1.33
CA LEU A 33 11.94 6.22 1.28
C LEU A 33 12.48 5.72 2.62
N LEU A 34 13.37 6.48 3.26
CA LEU A 34 13.92 6.11 4.57
C LEU A 34 12.85 6.18 5.67
N VAL A 35 12.01 7.21 5.64
CA VAL A 35 10.87 7.35 6.58
C VAL A 35 9.91 6.17 6.44
N ASN A 36 9.53 5.82 5.21
CA ASN A 36 8.66 4.69 4.92
C ASN A 36 9.32 3.35 5.33
N GLY A 37 10.60 3.19 5.05
CA GLY A 37 11.37 2.00 5.43
C GLY A 37 11.42 1.81 6.95
N PHE A 38 11.68 2.88 7.71
CA PHE A 38 11.64 2.84 9.17
C PHE A 38 10.24 2.49 9.70
N GLN A 39 9.19 3.06 9.13
CA GLN A 39 7.81 2.74 9.49
C GLN A 39 7.46 1.26 9.19
N ALA A 40 7.94 0.71 8.08
CA ALA A 40 7.75 -0.69 7.74
C ALA A 40 8.45 -1.62 8.74
N VAL A 41 9.72 -1.35 9.05
CA VAL A 41 10.52 -2.14 10.01
C VAL A 41 9.91 -2.09 11.40
N SER A 42 9.52 -0.90 11.89
CA SER A 42 8.85 -0.78 13.19
C SER A 42 7.53 -1.53 13.24
N SER A 43 6.72 -1.48 12.17
CA SER A 43 5.47 -2.22 12.07
C SER A 43 5.68 -3.74 12.01
N TRP A 44 6.78 -4.21 11.44
CA TRP A 44 7.15 -5.62 11.45
C TRP A 44 7.54 -6.12 12.84
N LEU A 45 8.32 -5.32 13.57
CA LEU A 45 8.80 -5.64 14.91
C LEU A 45 7.73 -5.46 16.00
N THR A 46 6.63 -4.79 15.68
CA THR A 46 5.50 -4.64 16.60
C THR A 46 4.87 -6.00 16.90
N ILE A 47 4.66 -6.30 18.18
CA ILE A 47 3.95 -7.50 18.63
C ILE A 47 2.46 -7.31 18.33
N SER A 48 1.90 -8.17 17.50
CA SER A 48 0.49 -8.17 17.13
C SER A 48 0.04 -9.58 16.75
N GLU A 49 -1.19 -9.93 17.14
CA GLU A 49 -1.85 -11.17 16.74
C GLU A 49 -2.15 -11.18 15.24
N LYS A 50 -2.63 -10.04 14.70
CA LYS A 50 -3.05 -9.94 13.31
C LYS A 50 -1.94 -9.33 12.46
N ARG A 51 -1.43 -10.13 11.52
CA ARG A 51 -0.40 -9.74 10.57
C ARG A 51 -0.93 -9.74 9.15
N CYS A 52 -0.55 -8.72 8.39
CA CYS A 52 -0.93 -8.58 6.99
C CYS A 52 -0.33 -9.74 6.17
N PRO A 53 -1.11 -10.49 5.38
CA PRO A 53 -0.62 -11.59 4.56
C PRO A 53 0.20 -11.13 3.35
N HIS A 54 0.22 -9.83 3.02
CA HIS A 54 1.05 -9.28 1.97
C HIS A 54 2.55 -9.44 2.29
N LEU A 55 3.00 -8.78 3.37
CA LEU A 55 4.42 -8.75 3.77
C LEU A 55 4.60 -8.80 5.30
N GLY A 56 3.59 -9.14 6.09
CA GLY A 56 3.76 -9.43 7.53
C GLY A 56 3.72 -8.24 8.49
N CYS A 57 3.39 -7.02 8.02
CA CYS A 57 3.20 -5.86 8.91
C CYS A 57 2.08 -6.10 9.93
N ALA A 58 2.25 -5.60 11.16
CA ALA A 58 1.19 -5.59 12.16
C ALA A 58 -0.01 -4.73 11.67
N LEU A 59 -1.21 -5.29 11.77
CA LEU A 59 -2.44 -4.58 11.42
C LEU A 59 -2.92 -3.69 12.57
N LYS A 60 -3.58 -2.58 12.22
CA LYS A 60 -4.20 -1.67 13.18
C LYS A 60 -5.70 -1.70 13.02
N TRP A 61 -6.42 -1.72 14.13
CA TRP A 61 -7.88 -1.61 14.11
C TRP A 61 -8.29 -0.17 13.85
N ASN A 62 -9.08 0.04 12.79
CA ASN A 62 -9.74 1.29 12.47
C ASN A 62 -11.17 1.26 13.02
N LYS A 63 -11.41 2.02 14.10
CA LYS A 63 -12.71 2.08 14.77
C LYS A 63 -13.78 2.81 13.96
N ALA A 64 -13.41 3.74 13.09
CA ALA A 64 -14.38 4.49 12.29
C ALA A 64 -14.96 3.62 11.18
N GLU A 65 -14.11 2.78 10.58
CA GLU A 65 -14.42 1.96 9.41
C GLU A 65 -14.60 0.48 9.75
N HIS A 66 -14.54 0.10 11.03
CA HIS A 66 -14.61 -1.27 11.53
C HIS A 66 -13.76 -2.28 10.73
N SER A 67 -12.54 -1.88 10.39
CA SER A 67 -11.62 -2.64 9.54
C SER A 67 -10.23 -2.76 10.16
N TRP A 68 -9.51 -3.81 9.78
CA TRP A 68 -8.08 -3.93 10.03
C TRP A 68 -7.31 -3.30 8.87
N ASP A 69 -6.55 -2.26 9.15
CA ASP A 69 -5.80 -1.50 8.15
C ASP A 69 -4.29 -1.77 8.29
N CYS A 70 -3.64 -2.06 7.16
CA CYS A 70 -2.19 -2.23 7.08
C CYS A 70 -1.51 -0.88 6.83
N PRO A 71 -0.71 -0.36 7.78
CA PRO A 71 -0.08 0.97 7.65
C PRO A 71 1.06 1.01 6.63
N CYS A 72 1.47 -0.14 6.07
CA CYS A 72 2.61 -0.23 5.16
C CYS A 72 2.23 0.10 3.72
N HIS A 73 1.21 -0.60 3.18
CA HIS A 73 0.80 -0.48 1.77
C HIS A 73 -0.72 -0.36 1.60
N GLY A 74 -1.47 -0.22 2.70
CA GLY A 74 -2.89 0.10 2.64
C GLY A 74 -3.84 -1.10 2.47
N SER A 75 -3.39 -2.35 2.55
CA SER A 75 -4.32 -3.48 2.55
C SER A 75 -5.30 -3.39 3.71
N ARG A 76 -6.58 -3.68 3.45
CA ARG A 76 -7.65 -3.57 4.44
C ARG A 76 -8.42 -4.88 4.54
N PHE A 77 -8.89 -5.20 5.74
CA PHE A 77 -9.64 -6.41 6.03
C PHE A 77 -10.86 -6.08 6.87
N GLU A 78 -11.95 -6.82 6.68
CA GLU A 78 -13.10 -6.77 7.58
C GLU A 78 -12.73 -7.27 8.98
N SER A 79 -13.64 -7.06 9.93
CA SER A 79 -13.50 -7.53 11.32
C SER A 79 -13.20 -9.02 11.45
N ASP A 80 -13.73 -9.84 10.53
CA ASP A 80 -13.56 -11.30 10.47
C ASP A 80 -12.27 -11.75 9.76
N GLY A 81 -11.54 -10.81 9.14
CA GLY A 81 -10.30 -11.06 8.41
C GLY A 81 -10.46 -11.20 6.90
N THR A 82 -11.66 -11.06 6.34
CA THR A 82 -11.90 -11.04 4.88
C THR A 82 -11.21 -9.84 4.25
N LEU A 83 -10.47 -10.05 3.16
CA LEU A 83 -9.79 -9.00 2.43
C LEU A 83 -10.80 -8.11 1.70
N ILE A 84 -10.69 -6.79 1.91
CA ILE A 84 -11.54 -5.79 1.23
C ILE A 84 -10.75 -4.80 0.38
N ASP A 85 -9.43 -4.67 0.62
CA ASP A 85 -8.58 -3.83 -0.23
C ASP A 85 -7.16 -4.41 -0.40
N ASN A 86 -6.65 -4.31 -1.62
CA ASN A 86 -5.34 -4.81 -2.03
C ASN A 86 -4.22 -3.88 -1.45
N PRO A 87 -2.91 -4.20 -1.52
CA PRO A 87 -2.22 -5.19 -2.35
C PRO A 87 -2.17 -6.63 -1.82
N ALA A 88 -2.65 -6.94 -0.62
CA ALA A 88 -2.76 -8.32 -0.17
C ALA A 88 -3.62 -9.13 -1.16
N THR A 89 -3.26 -10.40 -1.37
CA THR A 89 -3.90 -11.29 -2.35
C THR A 89 -4.72 -12.40 -1.69
N GLY A 90 -4.96 -12.30 -0.38
CA GLY A 90 -5.79 -13.22 0.37
C GLY A 90 -6.14 -12.70 1.75
N ASP A 91 -7.07 -13.41 2.40
CA ASP A 91 -7.61 -13.09 3.72
C ASP A 91 -6.58 -13.29 4.84
N LEU A 92 -6.90 -12.78 6.04
CA LEU A 92 -6.13 -13.07 7.23
C LEU A 92 -6.22 -14.56 7.55
N LYS A 93 -5.07 -15.21 7.75
CA LYS A 93 -5.04 -16.58 8.25
C LYS A 93 -5.66 -16.59 9.64
N LYS A 94 -6.70 -17.42 9.83
CA LYS A 94 -7.24 -17.73 11.16
C LYS A 94 -6.10 -18.30 12.00
N GLN A 95 -5.80 -17.69 13.13
CA GLN A 95 -4.88 -18.29 14.09
C GLN A 95 -5.58 -19.51 14.66
N ILE A 96 -4.98 -20.67 14.47
CA ILE A 96 -5.44 -21.94 15.04
C ILE A 96 -5.28 -21.78 16.56
N GLU A 97 -6.39 -21.86 17.30
CA GLU A 97 -6.39 -21.93 18.78
C GLU A 97 -5.66 -23.17 19.29
#